data_AF-A0A929YZ03-F1
#
_entry.id   AF-A0A929YZ03-F1
#
_cell.length_a   1.000
_cell.length_b   1.000
_cell.length_c   1.000
_cell.angle_alpha   90.00
_cell.angle_beta   90.00
_cell.angle_gamma   90.00
#
_symmetry.space_group_name_H-M   'P 1'
#
loop_
_entity.id
_entity.type
_entity.pdbx_description
1 polymer ?
#
loop_
_entity_poly.entity_id
_entity_poly.type
_entity_poly.pdbx_seq_one_letter_code
_entity_poly.pdbx_strand_id
1 'polypeptide(L)'
;VDTAGIRKRGKVNEDLEYYSVIRSIRAIENSDVCVLMLDATRGIESQDLNIFSLIQKNSKGLIVCVNKWDLVEDKSNAVIKTFEAAIRERLAPFTDFPIIFISALTKQRIFKVLEEVQQVYERRSRRVPTHELNEVMLPIIEATPPPAIKGKYIKIKYVMQLPTAVPSFAFFANLPQWVKEPYKRFLENQIRKHWDFSGTPINIFIREK
;
A
#
# COMPACT_ATOMS: atom_id res chain seq x y z
N VAL A 1 -22.70 28.06 -5.74
CA VAL A 1 -23.09 29.49 -5.72
C VAL A 1 -22.64 30.08 -7.04
N ASP A 2 -23.55 30.76 -7.73
CA ASP A 2 -23.50 31.14 -9.15
C ASP A 2 -23.02 32.59 -9.32
N THR A 3 -22.16 32.85 -10.31
CA THR A 3 -21.98 34.16 -10.96
C THR A 3 -21.36 33.99 -12.36
N ALA A 4 -22.19 34.26 -13.36
CA ALA A 4 -21.94 34.90 -14.66
C ALA A 4 -20.76 34.45 -15.56
N GLY A 5 -21.09 34.18 -16.82
CA GLY A 5 -20.20 33.62 -17.82
C GLY A 5 -19.11 34.55 -18.35
N ILE A 6 -17.98 33.92 -18.69
CA ILE A 6 -17.14 34.31 -19.83
C ILE A 6 -16.79 33.01 -20.56
N ARG A 7 -17.45 32.78 -21.70
CA ARG A 7 -17.00 31.79 -22.68
C ARG A 7 -15.73 32.35 -23.34
N LYS A 8 -14.59 31.69 -23.11
CA LYS A 8 -13.45 31.71 -24.03
C LYS A 8 -13.08 30.27 -24.37
N ARG A 9 -13.66 29.78 -25.48
CA ARG A 9 -13.31 28.48 -26.09
C ARG A 9 -11.85 28.56 -26.56
N GLY A 10 -10.95 27.80 -25.92
CA GLY A 10 -9.56 27.66 -26.37
C GLY A 10 -8.52 27.24 -25.32
N LYS A 11 -8.83 27.31 -24.02
CA LYS A 11 -7.90 26.96 -22.91
C LYS A 11 -8.43 25.89 -21.94
N VAL A 12 -9.47 25.17 -22.33
CA VAL A 12 -10.26 24.34 -21.39
C VAL A 12 -9.55 23.01 -21.04
N ASN A 13 -8.59 22.53 -21.83
CA ASN A 13 -7.94 21.23 -21.55
C ASN A 13 -6.99 21.28 -20.33
N GLU A 14 -6.14 22.31 -20.20
CA GLU A 14 -5.24 22.43 -19.03
C GLU A 14 -6.03 22.63 -17.73
N ASP A 15 -7.08 23.46 -17.76
CA ASP A 15 -7.93 23.71 -16.59
C ASP A 15 -8.69 22.42 -16.19
N LEU A 16 -9.24 21.68 -17.15
CA LEU A 16 -9.98 20.44 -16.88
C LEU A 16 -9.07 19.33 -16.33
N GLU A 17 -7.87 19.17 -16.89
CA GLU A 17 -6.86 18.22 -16.39
C GLU A 17 -6.39 18.59 -14.99
N TYR A 18 -6.13 19.89 -14.73
CA TYR A 18 -5.75 20.38 -13.40
C TYR A 18 -6.84 20.12 -12.35
N TYR A 19 -8.09 20.43 -12.65
CA TYR A 19 -9.21 20.14 -11.75
C TYR A 19 -9.47 18.64 -11.58
N SER A 20 -9.21 17.83 -12.62
CA SER A 20 -9.31 16.37 -12.53
C SER A 20 -8.25 15.80 -11.58
N VAL A 21 -7.02 16.31 -11.63
CA VAL A 21 -5.94 15.92 -10.70
C VAL A 21 -6.28 16.30 -9.26
N ILE A 22 -6.76 17.52 -9.01
CA ILE A 22 -7.17 17.96 -7.66
C ILE A 22 -8.31 17.08 -7.11
N ARG A 23 -9.29 16.75 -7.95
CA ARG A 23 -10.38 15.85 -7.55
C ARG A 23 -9.85 14.46 -7.21
N SER A 24 -8.93 13.92 -7.99
CA SER A 24 -8.30 12.63 -7.70
C SER A 24 -7.51 12.65 -6.40
N ILE A 25 -6.77 13.72 -6.10
CA ILE A 25 -6.05 13.87 -4.82
C ILE A 25 -7.02 13.85 -3.65
N ARG A 26 -8.08 14.68 -3.70
CA ARG A 26 -9.10 14.71 -2.64
C ARG A 26 -9.83 13.38 -2.50
N ALA A 27 -10.08 12.68 -3.60
CA ALA A 27 -10.69 11.36 -3.55
C ALA A 27 -9.79 10.36 -2.82
N ILE A 28 -8.48 10.35 -3.12
CA ILE A 28 -7.50 9.50 -2.41
C ILE A 28 -7.47 9.85 -0.93
N GLU A 29 -7.40 11.13 -0.56
CA GLU A 29 -7.38 11.60 0.83
C GLU A 29 -8.60 11.13 1.63
N ASN A 30 -9.79 11.12 1.01
CA ASN A 30 -11.05 10.73 1.65
C ASN A 30 -11.40 9.24 1.52
N SER A 31 -10.57 8.44 0.85
CA SER A 31 -10.80 7.00 0.67
C SER A 31 -10.09 6.16 1.72
N ASP A 32 -10.60 4.96 2.02
CA ASP A 32 -9.86 3.95 2.80
C ASP A 32 -9.06 3.00 1.90
N VAL A 33 -9.61 2.63 0.74
CA VAL A 33 -8.98 1.74 -0.23
C VAL A 33 -9.06 2.39 -1.60
N CYS A 34 -7.94 2.42 -2.31
CA CYS A 34 -7.80 2.94 -3.65
C CYS A 34 -7.59 1.79 -4.64
N VAL A 35 -8.32 1.83 -5.76
CA VAL A 35 -8.12 0.91 -6.89
C VAL A 35 -7.29 1.63 -7.95
N LEU A 36 -6.04 1.21 -8.13
CA LEU A 36 -5.17 1.71 -9.18
C LEU A 36 -5.42 0.90 -10.46
N MET A 37 -6.04 1.55 -11.44
CA MET A 37 -6.36 0.96 -12.74
C MET A 37 -5.18 1.15 -13.70
N LEU A 38 -4.57 0.06 -14.14
CA LEU A 38 -3.57 0.01 -15.20
C LEU A 38 -4.19 -0.53 -16.49
N ASP A 39 -3.65 -0.15 -17.64
CA ASP A 39 -4.10 -0.67 -18.94
C ASP A 39 -3.18 -1.82 -19.39
N ALA A 40 -3.72 -2.99 -19.70
CA ALA A 40 -2.93 -4.16 -20.12
C ALA A 40 -2.19 -3.96 -21.45
N THR A 41 -2.71 -3.09 -22.33
CA THR A 41 -2.08 -2.84 -23.64
C THR A 41 -1.00 -1.78 -23.58
N ARG A 42 -0.86 -1.11 -22.43
CA ARG A 42 0.14 -0.08 -22.17
C ARG A 42 1.02 -0.53 -21.00
N GLY A 43 2.23 0.03 -20.94
CA GLY A 43 3.07 -0.13 -19.75
C GLY A 43 2.56 0.76 -18.60
N ILE A 44 3.21 0.66 -17.44
CA ILE A 44 3.03 1.62 -16.35
C ILE A 44 3.57 2.98 -16.80
N GLU A 45 2.70 3.98 -16.83
CA GLU A 45 3.03 5.35 -17.24
C GLU A 45 3.46 6.21 -16.03
N SER A 46 4.01 7.41 -16.29
CA SER A 46 4.43 8.32 -15.23
C SER A 46 3.26 8.78 -14.34
N GLN A 47 2.06 8.90 -14.92
CA GLN A 47 0.86 9.30 -14.19
C GLN A 47 0.45 8.22 -13.18
N ASP A 48 0.55 6.93 -13.53
CA ASP A 48 0.26 5.82 -12.63
C ASP A 48 1.18 5.82 -11.41
N LEU A 49 2.47 6.08 -11.62
CA LEU A 49 3.46 6.20 -10.56
C LEU A 49 3.18 7.40 -9.63
N ASN A 50 2.73 8.52 -10.19
CA ASN A 50 2.35 9.69 -9.40
C ASN A 50 1.12 9.40 -8.52
N ILE A 51 0.09 8.74 -9.08
CA ILE A 51 -1.10 8.35 -8.32
C ILE A 51 -0.73 7.33 -7.23
N PHE A 52 0.08 6.33 -7.56
CA PHE A 52 0.58 5.35 -6.60
C PHE A 52 1.34 6.02 -5.45
N SER A 53 2.23 6.96 -5.74
CA SER A 53 2.96 7.73 -4.73
C SER A 53 2.02 8.50 -3.80
N LEU A 54 0.95 9.10 -4.33
CA LEU A 54 -0.08 9.77 -3.53
C LEU A 54 -0.84 8.80 -2.63
N ILE A 55 -1.21 7.62 -3.12
CA ILE A 55 -1.86 6.55 -2.35
C ILE A 55 -0.97 6.13 -1.17
N GLN A 56 0.32 5.89 -1.43
CA GLN A 56 1.31 5.51 -0.41
C GLN A 56 1.50 6.61 0.65
N LYS A 57 1.69 7.86 0.21
CA LYS A 57 1.87 9.02 1.09
C LYS A 57 0.67 9.23 2.02
N ASN A 58 -0.54 8.94 1.55
CA ASN A 58 -1.77 9.03 2.34
C ASN A 58 -2.09 7.74 3.11
N SER A 59 -1.20 6.74 3.07
CA SER A 59 -1.34 5.44 3.73
C SER A 59 -2.69 4.79 3.44
N LYS A 60 -3.08 4.76 2.16
CA LYS A 60 -4.33 4.16 1.70
C LYS A 60 -4.13 2.69 1.35
N GLY A 61 -5.19 1.89 1.53
CA GLY A 61 -5.20 0.53 1.01
C GLY A 61 -5.10 0.58 -0.51
N LEU A 62 -4.46 -0.42 -1.13
CA LEU A 62 -4.18 -0.47 -2.55
C LEU A 62 -4.59 -1.81 -3.13
N ILE A 63 -5.31 -1.76 -4.24
CA ILE A 63 -5.53 -2.86 -5.16
C ILE A 63 -5.11 -2.38 -6.55
N VAL A 64 -4.34 -3.19 -7.27
CA VAL A 64 -3.98 -2.90 -8.65
C VAL A 64 -4.86 -3.72 -9.57
N CYS A 65 -5.54 -3.06 -10.50
CA CYS A 65 -6.39 -3.69 -11.49
C CYS A 65 -5.80 -3.49 -12.88
N VAL A 66 -5.48 -4.56 -13.57
CA VAL A 66 -4.99 -4.54 -14.95
C VAL A 66 -6.19 -4.71 -15.88
N ASN A 67 -6.65 -3.61 -16.46
CA ASN A 67 -7.82 -3.53 -17.32
C ASN A 67 -7.51 -3.90 -18.78
N LYS A 68 -8.55 -4.10 -19.59
CA LYS A 68 -8.45 -4.52 -21.00
C LYS A 68 -7.77 -5.88 -21.18
N TRP A 69 -7.86 -6.74 -20.17
CA TRP A 69 -7.28 -8.09 -20.22
C TRP A 69 -7.93 -8.98 -21.29
N ASP A 70 -9.09 -8.59 -21.81
CA ASP A 70 -9.72 -9.21 -22.98
C ASP A 70 -8.86 -9.09 -24.24
N LEU A 71 -8.07 -8.02 -24.38
CA LEU A 71 -7.22 -7.75 -25.56
C LEU A 71 -5.88 -8.49 -25.54
N VAL A 72 -5.49 -9.09 -24.41
CA VAL A 72 -4.27 -9.88 -24.32
C VAL A 72 -4.53 -11.27 -24.88
N GLU A 73 -3.84 -11.65 -25.95
CA GLU A 73 -4.06 -12.94 -26.63
C GLU A 73 -3.55 -14.13 -25.80
N ASP A 74 -2.28 -14.07 -25.34
CA ASP A 74 -1.70 -15.10 -24.48
C ASP A 74 -2.04 -14.84 -23.01
N LYS A 75 -2.95 -15.66 -22.49
CA LYS A 75 -3.40 -15.63 -21.08
C LYS A 75 -2.76 -16.74 -20.25
N SER A 76 -1.63 -17.28 -20.69
CA SER A 76 -0.89 -18.30 -19.95
C SER A 76 -0.43 -17.78 -18.58
N ASN A 77 -0.25 -18.70 -17.64
CA ASN A 77 0.26 -18.37 -16.30
C ASN A 77 1.65 -17.73 -16.34
N ALA A 78 2.45 -18.01 -17.36
CA ALA A 78 3.76 -17.39 -17.55
C ALA A 78 3.63 -15.89 -17.82
N VAL A 79 2.76 -15.51 -18.77
CA VAL A 79 2.50 -14.10 -19.10
C VAL A 79 1.94 -13.35 -17.91
N ILE A 80 0.96 -13.93 -17.20
CA ILE A 80 0.38 -13.33 -15.99
C ILE A 80 1.47 -13.03 -14.95
N LYS A 81 2.34 -14.00 -14.66
CA LYS A 81 3.45 -13.82 -13.72
C LYS A 81 4.43 -12.74 -14.17
N THR A 82 4.71 -12.64 -15.46
CA THR A 82 5.58 -11.58 -16.01
C THR A 82 4.97 -10.19 -15.81
N PHE A 83 3.68 -10.01 -16.10
CA PHE A 83 2.97 -8.75 -15.82
C PHE A 83 3.02 -8.40 -14.34
N GLU A 84 2.69 -9.36 -13.48
CA GLU A 84 2.72 -9.16 -12.04
C GLU A 84 4.11 -8.77 -11.52
N ALA A 85 5.17 -9.43 -12.00
CA ALA A 85 6.53 -9.13 -11.62
C ALA A 85 6.94 -7.72 -12.07
N ALA A 86 6.63 -7.35 -13.32
CA ALA A 86 6.91 -6.01 -13.84
C ALA A 86 6.17 -4.91 -13.06
N ILE A 87 4.92 -5.16 -12.67
CA ILE A 87 4.15 -4.22 -11.83
C ILE A 87 4.81 -4.06 -10.47
N ARG A 88 5.15 -5.17 -9.80
CA ARG A 88 5.80 -5.12 -8.47
C ARG A 88 7.17 -4.46 -8.53
N GLU A 89 7.95 -4.69 -9.58
CA GLU A 89 9.25 -4.02 -9.77
C GLU A 89 9.09 -2.51 -9.90
N ARG A 90 8.14 -2.05 -10.74
CA ARG A 90 7.90 -0.62 -10.98
C ARG A 90 7.28 0.10 -9.79
N LEU A 91 6.48 -0.59 -8.99
CA LEU A 91 5.80 -0.04 -7.80
C LEU A 91 6.60 -0.26 -6.50
N ALA A 92 7.80 -0.83 -6.58
CA ALA A 92 8.71 -0.95 -5.44
C ALA A 92 8.94 0.44 -4.76
N PRO A 93 9.13 0.48 -3.43
CA PRO A 93 9.40 -0.64 -2.53
C PRO A 93 8.16 -1.35 -1.97
N PHE A 94 6.95 -0.78 -2.12
CA PHE A 94 5.73 -1.41 -1.64
C PHE A 94 5.20 -2.35 -2.71
N THR A 95 5.24 -3.66 -2.45
CA THR A 95 4.89 -4.70 -3.44
C THR A 95 3.81 -5.68 -2.96
N ASP A 96 3.38 -5.52 -1.71
CA ASP A 96 2.40 -6.38 -1.05
C ASP A 96 0.98 -5.82 -1.26
N PHE A 97 0.45 -6.03 -2.46
CA PHE A 97 -0.91 -5.67 -2.83
C PHE A 97 -1.54 -6.68 -3.79
N PRO A 98 -2.87 -6.84 -3.77
CA PRO A 98 -3.58 -7.65 -4.75
C PRO A 98 -3.47 -7.07 -6.17
N ILE A 99 -3.25 -7.95 -7.15
CA ILE A 99 -3.30 -7.62 -8.57
C ILE A 99 -4.45 -8.41 -9.21
N ILE A 100 -5.37 -7.72 -9.87
CA ILE A 100 -6.53 -8.35 -10.51
C ILE A 100 -6.56 -7.97 -11.99
N PHE A 101 -6.48 -8.98 -12.85
CA PHE A 101 -6.67 -8.81 -14.29
C PHE A 101 -8.16 -8.81 -14.62
N ILE A 102 -8.66 -7.72 -15.20
CA ILE A 102 -10.08 -7.47 -15.47
C ILE A 102 -10.32 -6.98 -16.89
N SER A 103 -11.58 -7.03 -17.31
CA SER A 103 -12.06 -6.33 -18.50
C SER A 103 -13.34 -5.60 -18.16
N ALA A 104 -13.27 -4.27 -18.11
CA ALA A 104 -14.45 -3.44 -17.88
C ALA A 104 -15.48 -3.58 -19.01
N LEU A 105 -15.01 -3.75 -20.25
CA LEU A 105 -15.85 -3.88 -21.44
C LEU A 105 -16.69 -5.16 -21.40
N THR A 106 -16.07 -6.30 -21.14
CA THR A 106 -16.75 -7.61 -21.07
C THR A 106 -17.31 -7.91 -19.68
N LYS A 107 -17.11 -6.99 -18.72
CA LYS A 107 -17.47 -7.15 -17.30
C LYS A 107 -16.76 -8.31 -16.60
N GLN A 108 -15.64 -8.79 -17.15
CA GLN A 108 -14.87 -9.86 -16.57
C GLN A 108 -14.29 -9.44 -15.22
N ARG A 109 -14.60 -10.20 -14.16
CA ARG A 109 -14.03 -10.08 -12.80
C ARG A 109 -14.27 -8.74 -12.09
N ILE A 110 -15.23 -7.93 -12.53
CA ILE A 110 -15.57 -6.67 -11.82
C ILE A 110 -16.04 -6.96 -10.39
N PHE A 111 -16.88 -7.98 -10.17
CA PHE A 111 -17.33 -8.35 -8.82
C PHE A 111 -16.18 -8.75 -7.90
N LYS A 112 -15.18 -9.47 -8.43
CA LYS A 112 -13.96 -9.84 -7.69
C LYS A 112 -13.19 -8.61 -7.18
N VAL A 113 -13.19 -7.51 -7.94
CA VAL A 113 -12.57 -6.26 -7.48
C VAL A 113 -13.28 -5.72 -6.25
N LEU A 114 -14.62 -5.71 -6.26
CA LEU A 114 -15.41 -5.24 -5.12
C LEU A 114 -15.20 -6.11 -3.88
N GLU A 115 -15.17 -7.43 -4.06
CA GLU A 115 -14.84 -8.39 -2.99
C GLU A 115 -13.45 -8.12 -2.41
N GLU A 116 -12.44 -7.91 -3.26
CA GLU A 116 -11.07 -7.64 -2.81
C GLU A 116 -10.97 -6.28 -2.09
N VAL A 117 -11.71 -5.26 -2.53
CA VAL A 117 -11.79 -3.95 -1.84
C VAL A 117 -12.26 -4.14 -0.41
N GLN A 118 -13.30 -4.94 -0.21
CA GLN A 118 -13.80 -5.27 1.13
C GLN A 118 -12.72 -6.03 1.93
N GLN A 119 -12.07 -7.04 1.35
CA GLN A 119 -11.02 -7.79 2.05
C GLN A 119 -9.83 -6.91 2.45
N VAL A 120 -9.37 -6.01 1.58
CA VAL A 120 -8.29 -5.07 1.91
C VAL A 120 -8.71 -4.12 3.03
N TYR A 121 -9.96 -3.66 3.03
CA TYR A 121 -10.50 -2.85 4.14
C TYR A 121 -10.55 -3.62 5.46
N GLU A 122 -10.93 -4.90 5.44
CA GLU A 122 -10.94 -5.76 6.61
C GLU A 122 -9.51 -6.03 7.13
N ARG A 123 -8.56 -6.34 6.24
CA ARG A 123 -7.12 -6.46 6.57
C ARG A 123 -6.59 -5.18 7.19
N ARG A 124 -6.97 -4.01 6.65
CA ARG A 124 -6.61 -2.70 7.19
C ARG A 124 -7.14 -2.46 8.60
N SER A 125 -8.34 -2.97 8.90
CA SER A 125 -9.01 -2.82 10.20
C SER A 125 -8.64 -3.92 11.19
N ARG A 126 -7.82 -4.90 10.79
CA ARG A 126 -7.45 -6.05 11.62
C ARG A 126 -6.71 -5.62 12.88
N ARG A 127 -7.18 -6.16 14.02
CA ARG A 127 -6.54 -6.01 15.32
C ARG A 127 -5.83 -7.30 15.71
N VAL A 128 -4.54 -7.21 16.01
CA VAL A 128 -3.75 -8.31 16.59
C VAL A 128 -3.62 -8.07 18.10
N PRO A 129 -4.03 -9.03 18.94
CA PRO A 129 -3.84 -8.96 20.37
C PRO A 129 -2.37 -8.75 20.77
N THR A 130 -2.13 -7.93 21.78
CA THR A 130 -0.78 -7.65 22.28
C THR A 130 -0.03 -8.91 22.71
N HIS A 131 -0.69 -9.86 23.39
CA HIS A 131 -0.02 -11.08 23.85
C HIS A 131 0.55 -11.88 22.67
N GLU A 132 -0.28 -12.11 21.64
CA GLU A 132 0.11 -12.78 20.40
C GLU A 132 1.27 -12.07 19.68
N LEU A 133 1.21 -10.73 19.59
CA LEU A 133 2.31 -9.94 19.03
C LEU A 133 3.63 -10.17 19.77
N ASN A 134 3.61 -10.22 21.09
CA ASN A 134 4.82 -10.39 21.89
C ASN A 134 5.34 -11.83 21.83
N GLU A 135 4.46 -12.82 21.88
CA GLU A 135 4.81 -14.24 21.75
C GLU A 135 5.50 -14.55 20.42
N VAL A 136 5.07 -13.93 19.33
CA VAL A 136 5.65 -14.12 17.99
C VAL A 136 6.87 -13.24 17.76
N MET A 137 6.79 -11.94 18.04
CA MET A 137 7.81 -10.99 17.59
C MET A 137 9.05 -10.95 18.50
N LEU A 138 8.90 -11.13 19.82
CA LEU A 138 10.04 -11.03 20.73
C LEU A 138 11.10 -12.11 20.48
N PRO A 139 10.74 -13.41 20.28
CA PRO A 139 11.74 -14.43 19.95
C PRO A 139 12.47 -14.16 18.63
N ILE A 140 11.76 -13.65 17.62
CA ILE A 140 12.36 -13.29 16.32
C ILE A 140 13.39 -12.16 16.48
N ILE A 141 13.04 -11.15 17.28
CA ILE A 141 13.93 -10.03 17.59
C ILE A 141 15.13 -10.49 18.42
N GLU A 142 14.95 -11.40 19.37
CA GLU A 142 16.04 -11.96 20.17
C GLU A 142 17.02 -12.76 19.32
N ALA A 143 16.53 -13.55 18.37
CA ALA A 143 17.35 -14.29 17.41
C ALA A 143 18.06 -13.36 16.40
N THR A 144 17.46 -12.24 16.04
CA THR A 144 18.02 -11.24 15.11
C THR A 144 17.94 -9.84 15.72
N PRO A 145 18.81 -9.51 16.70
CA PRO A 145 18.73 -8.24 17.41
C PRO A 145 19.14 -7.06 16.54
N PRO A 146 18.68 -5.83 16.84
CA PRO A 146 19.18 -4.64 16.17
C PRO A 146 20.70 -4.51 16.38
N PRO A 147 21.46 -4.03 15.36
CA PRO A 147 22.90 -3.86 15.49
C PRO A 147 23.27 -2.96 16.67
N ALA A 148 24.28 -3.36 17.45
CA ALA A 148 24.82 -2.53 18.51
C ALA A 148 25.47 -1.27 17.93
N ILE A 149 25.26 -0.13 18.57
CA ILE A 149 25.85 1.15 18.17
C ILE A 149 26.67 1.67 19.34
N LYS A 150 27.93 2.04 19.08
CA LYS A 150 28.85 2.57 20.12
C LYS A 150 28.93 1.69 21.37
N GLY A 151 28.92 0.36 21.19
CA GLY A 151 29.01 -0.61 22.27
C GLY A 151 27.75 -0.75 23.14
N LYS A 152 26.64 -0.05 22.86
CA LYS A 152 25.37 -0.31 23.56
C LYS A 152 24.44 -1.17 22.72
N TYR A 153 23.82 -2.13 23.39
CA TYR A 153 22.84 -3.04 22.81
C TYR A 153 21.44 -2.44 22.87
N ILE A 154 20.73 -2.52 21.75
CA ILE A 154 19.34 -2.13 21.67
C ILE A 154 18.49 -3.35 22.03
N LYS A 155 17.64 -3.22 23.04
CA LYS A 155 16.75 -4.27 23.50
C LYS A 155 15.30 -3.80 23.35
N ILE A 156 14.55 -4.48 22.50
CA ILE A 156 13.10 -4.30 22.37
C ILE A 156 12.45 -5.21 23.41
N LYS A 157 11.61 -4.64 24.27
CA LYS A 157 11.03 -5.33 25.43
C LYS A 157 9.56 -5.68 25.26
N TYR A 158 8.87 -4.96 24.37
CA TYR A 158 7.43 -5.01 24.26
C TYR A 158 6.99 -4.47 22.91
N VAL A 159 5.95 -5.09 22.35
CA VAL A 159 5.34 -4.70 21.08
C VAL A 159 3.83 -4.58 21.27
N MET A 160 3.21 -3.58 20.65
CA MET A 160 1.75 -3.49 20.60
C MET A 160 1.27 -2.85 19.30
N GLN A 161 0.03 -3.14 18.92
CA GLN A 161 -0.65 -2.40 17.87
C GLN A 161 -1.30 -1.14 18.44
N LEU A 162 -1.13 0.00 17.76
CA LEU A 162 -1.77 1.27 18.09
C LEU A 162 -3.19 1.32 17.53
N PRO A 163 -4.15 1.99 18.20
CA PRO A 163 -5.53 2.12 17.72
C PRO A 163 -5.63 3.21 16.63
N THR A 164 -5.12 2.90 15.45
CA THR A 164 -5.08 3.81 14.29
C THR A 164 -5.78 3.20 13.09
N ALA A 165 -6.28 4.04 12.17
CA ALA A 165 -6.97 3.58 10.95
C ALA A 165 -6.07 2.81 9.97
N VAL A 166 -4.75 2.93 10.10
CA VAL A 166 -3.75 2.13 9.39
C VAL A 166 -3.08 1.21 10.41
N PRO A 167 -2.87 -0.09 10.12
CA PRO A 167 -2.14 -0.98 11.02
C PRO A 167 -0.79 -0.37 11.39
N SER A 168 -0.67 -0.01 12.67
CA SER A 168 0.50 0.68 13.19
C SER A 168 1.00 -0.05 14.42
N PHE A 169 2.29 -0.37 14.46
CA PHE A 169 2.89 -1.17 15.52
C PHE A 169 3.98 -0.36 16.21
N ALA A 170 3.91 -0.31 17.54
CA ALA A 170 4.91 0.33 18.37
C ALA A 170 5.78 -0.74 19.05
N PHE A 171 7.09 -0.67 18.80
CA PHE A 171 8.11 -1.47 19.43
C PHE A 171 8.82 -0.62 20.48
N PHE A 172 8.78 -1.03 21.73
CA PHE A 172 9.35 -0.30 22.85
C PHE A 172 10.78 -0.78 23.12
N ALA A 173 11.74 0.10 22.90
CA ALA A 173 13.17 -0.16 23.03
C ALA A 173 13.80 0.73 24.09
N ASN A 174 14.94 0.30 24.64
CA ASN A 174 15.77 1.14 25.52
C ASN A 174 16.48 2.30 24.78
N LEU A 175 16.74 2.15 23.49
CA LEU A 175 17.47 3.12 22.66
C LEU A 175 16.79 3.24 21.28
N PRO A 176 15.55 3.76 21.22
CA PRO A 176 14.75 3.82 20.00
C PRO A 176 15.42 4.59 18.86
N GLN A 177 16.13 5.67 19.20
CA GLN A 177 16.82 6.57 18.29
C GLN A 177 17.99 5.89 17.53
N TRP A 178 18.41 4.71 17.98
CA TRP A 178 19.49 3.93 17.35
C TRP A 178 18.98 2.82 16.43
N VAL A 179 17.66 2.60 16.37
CA VAL A 179 17.07 1.64 15.43
C VAL A 179 16.94 2.28 14.04
N LYS A 180 17.77 1.81 13.11
CA LYS A 180 17.82 2.31 11.73
C LYS A 180 16.71 1.71 10.86
N GLU A 181 16.46 2.37 9.74
CA GLU A 181 15.42 2.01 8.77
C GLU A 181 15.49 0.54 8.26
N PRO A 182 16.68 -0.05 7.98
CA PRO A 182 16.75 -1.45 7.55
C PRO A 182 16.14 -2.41 8.58
N TYR A 183 16.32 -2.13 9.88
CA TYR A 183 15.77 -2.97 10.93
C TYR A 183 14.25 -2.76 11.06
N LYS A 184 13.74 -1.54 10.86
CA LYS A 184 12.28 -1.30 10.81
C LYS A 184 11.62 -2.07 9.66
N ARG A 185 12.24 -2.10 8.48
CA ARG A 185 11.78 -2.91 7.34
C ARG A 185 11.79 -4.41 7.66
N PHE A 186 12.82 -4.88 8.38
CA PHE A 186 12.83 -6.25 8.89
C PHE A 186 11.62 -6.52 9.79
N LEU A 187 11.32 -5.64 10.75
CA LEU A 187 10.14 -5.80 11.63
C LEU A 187 8.83 -5.78 10.84
N GLU A 188 8.67 -4.87 9.88
CA GLU A 188 7.51 -4.83 8.98
C GLU A 188 7.34 -6.15 8.22
N ASN A 189 8.41 -6.64 7.61
CA ASN A 189 8.39 -7.90 6.85
C ASN A 189 8.04 -9.09 7.75
N GLN A 190 8.50 -9.10 9.01
CA GLN A 190 8.12 -10.16 9.95
C GLN A 190 6.64 -10.07 10.33
N ILE A 191 6.08 -8.87 10.51
CA ILE A 191 4.64 -8.71 10.71
C ILE A 191 3.86 -9.24 9.51
N ARG A 192 4.22 -8.84 8.28
CA ARG A 192 3.54 -9.29 7.05
C ARG A 192 3.60 -10.81 6.83
N LYS A 193 4.64 -11.47 7.33
CA LYS A 193 4.77 -12.95 7.26
C LYS A 193 3.81 -13.69 8.18
N HIS A 194 3.51 -13.12 9.35
CA HIS A 194 2.68 -13.79 10.37
C HIS A 194 1.21 -13.37 10.31
N TRP A 195 0.93 -12.15 9.85
CA TRP A 195 -0.41 -11.64 9.71
C TRP A 195 -0.63 -11.06 8.32
N ASP A 196 -1.73 -11.44 7.70
CA ASP A 196 -2.10 -10.93 6.38
C ASP A 196 -2.56 -9.47 6.49
N PHE A 197 -1.73 -8.58 5.95
CA PHE A 197 -1.99 -7.15 5.76
C PHE A 197 -1.84 -6.76 4.29
N SER A 198 -2.03 -7.72 3.38
CA SER A 198 -1.83 -7.49 1.95
C SER A 198 -2.76 -6.41 1.44
N GLY A 199 -2.21 -5.51 0.62
CA GLY A 199 -2.90 -4.31 0.14
C GLY A 199 -2.94 -3.17 1.15
N THR A 200 -2.36 -3.32 2.35
CA THR A 200 -2.37 -2.26 3.36
C THR A 200 -0.94 -1.84 3.74
N PRO A 201 -0.64 -0.53 3.80
CA PRO A 201 0.61 -0.05 4.38
C PRO A 201 0.66 -0.34 5.88
N ILE A 202 1.84 -0.62 6.41
CA ILE A 202 2.04 -0.84 7.84
C ILE A 202 3.00 0.23 8.35
N ASN A 203 2.67 0.85 9.49
CA ASN A 203 3.57 1.78 10.14
C ASN A 203 4.33 1.10 11.28
N ILE A 204 5.64 1.24 11.28
CA ILE A 204 6.52 0.75 12.36
C ILE A 204 7.07 1.94 13.14
N PHE A 205 6.72 2.01 14.41
CA PHE A 205 7.22 3.01 15.35
C PHE A 205 8.15 2.35 16.35
N ILE A 206 9.31 2.96 16.60
CA ILE A 206 10.20 2.58 17.70
C ILE A 206 10.09 3.67 18.75
N ARG A 207 9.73 3.31 19.98
CA ARG A 207 9.50 4.25 21.08
C ARG A 207 10.35 3.90 22.29
N GLU A 208 10.64 4.91 23.09
CA GLU A 208 11.17 4.71 24.44
C GLU A 208 10.02 4.25 25.33
N LYS A 209 10.31 3.34 26.27
CA LYS A 209 9.34 2.91 27.27
C LYS A 209 9.22 3.94 28.39
#